data_AF-A0A438NJ64-F1
#
_entry.id   AF-A0A438NJ64-F1
#
_cell.length_a   1.000
_cell.length_b   1.000
_cell.length_c   1.000
_cell.angle_alpha   90.00
_cell.angle_beta   90.00
_cell.angle_gamma   90.00
#
_symmetry.space_group_name_H-M   'P 1'
#
loop_
_entity.id
_entity.type
_entity.pdbx_description
1 polymer ?
#
loop_
_entity_poly.entity_id
_entity_poly.type
_entity_poly.pdbx_seq_one_letter_code
_entity_poly.pdbx_strand_id
1 'polypeptide(L)'
;MTSCWDPLVVICPACGTDSFTRYCKKQHLYEDIVRHWLEDCGNFPITGPIDRHTVRQSQIPPRTYVTGHFANHIERHRQAVYRAMEYADYFVFDDADLLDSARPSKEEWNLVRGRGQLRFAIKFTDGAPRLGEFDIHMMQCLKFSGPMALHNCDMAMHMIRETLILQGSWTEDILTDLCMQVAYEWNGYKVPKYFYNAERANMVYHVFGVLPSPPAFRQQ
;
A
#
# COMPACT_ATOMS: atom_id res chain seq x y z
N MET A 1 17.65 -2.77 25.26
CA MET A 1 18.47 -1.61 24.84
C MET A 1 19.17 -1.99 23.56
N THR A 2 18.72 -1.47 22.42
CA THR A 2 19.40 -1.63 21.12
C THR A 2 20.35 -0.45 20.94
N SER A 3 21.64 -0.71 20.72
CA SER A 3 22.62 0.36 20.52
C SER A 3 22.40 1.01 19.15
N CYS A 4 22.79 2.28 18.99
CA CYS A 4 22.76 2.99 17.71
C CYS A 4 23.69 2.38 16.63
N TRP A 5 24.40 1.30 16.97
CA TRP A 5 25.35 0.56 16.13
C TRP A 5 24.87 -0.85 15.74
N ASP A 6 23.63 -1.20 16.12
CA ASP A 6 23.01 -2.48 15.79
C ASP A 6 22.97 -2.69 14.26
N PRO A 7 23.50 -3.81 13.74
CA PRO A 7 23.46 -4.13 12.30
C PRO A 7 22.07 -4.26 11.69
N LEU A 8 21.03 -4.28 12.52
CA LEU A 8 19.66 -4.46 12.08
C LEU A 8 18.88 -3.14 12.01
N VAL A 9 19.53 -1.99 12.26
CA VAL A 9 18.87 -0.69 12.16
C VAL A 9 18.30 -0.49 10.76
N VAL A 10 17.04 -0.08 10.72
CA VAL A 10 16.31 0.34 9.52
C VAL A 10 15.85 1.78 9.70
N ILE A 11 15.61 2.44 8.56
CA ILE A 11 15.14 3.83 8.53
C ILE A 11 13.89 3.88 7.66
N CYS A 12 12.94 4.74 8.04
CA CYS A 12 11.78 5.01 7.20
C CYS A 12 12.26 5.44 5.79
N PRO A 13 11.83 4.77 4.71
CA PRO A 13 12.24 5.09 3.34
C PRO A 13 11.94 6.54 2.92
N ALA A 14 10.91 7.15 3.49
CA ALA A 14 10.57 8.55 3.26
C ALA A 14 11.59 9.52 3.90
N CYS A 15 12.11 9.17 5.07
CA CYS A 15 13.11 9.97 5.79
C CYS A 15 14.51 9.80 5.19
N GLY A 16 14.81 8.60 4.68
CA GLY A 16 16.12 8.25 4.16
C GLY A 16 17.21 8.24 5.22
N THR A 17 18.46 8.01 4.80
CA THR A 17 19.61 7.84 5.71
C THR A 17 19.98 9.10 6.50
N ASP A 18 19.36 10.23 6.15
CA ASP A 18 19.70 11.57 6.62
C ASP A 18 18.78 11.98 7.77
N SER A 19 18.24 11.00 8.50
CA SER A 19 17.36 11.19 9.64
C SER A 19 17.92 10.58 10.93
N PHE A 20 17.64 11.25 12.05
CA PHE A 20 17.88 10.72 13.39
C PHE A 20 16.84 9.67 13.81
N THR A 21 15.67 9.63 13.18
CA THR A 21 14.62 8.64 13.48
C THR A 21 15.01 7.28 12.91
N ARG A 22 15.23 6.32 13.80
CA ARG A 22 15.78 4.99 13.48
C ARG A 22 15.03 3.91 14.24
N TYR A 23 14.86 2.77 13.59
CA TYR A 23 14.19 1.61 14.16
C TYR A 23 15.18 0.46 14.23
N CYS A 24 15.15 -0.34 15.30
CA CYS A 24 16.07 -1.46 15.44
C CYS A 24 15.71 -2.67 14.53
N LYS A 25 14.51 -2.68 13.93
CA LYS A 25 14.06 -3.66 12.92
C LYS A 25 12.83 -3.14 12.18
N LYS A 26 12.53 -3.71 11.00
CA LYS A 26 11.35 -3.39 10.17
C LYS A 26 10.04 -3.43 10.96
N GLN A 27 9.87 -4.46 11.78
CA GLN A 27 8.65 -4.65 12.56
C GLN A 27 8.32 -3.45 13.46
N HIS A 28 9.32 -2.85 14.12
CA HIS A 28 9.07 -1.68 14.97
C HIS A 28 8.75 -0.42 14.15
N LEU A 29 9.31 -0.29 12.94
CA LEU A 29 8.89 0.76 12.01
C LEU A 29 7.42 0.57 11.62
N TYR A 30 6.97 -0.67 11.38
CA TYR A 30 5.59 -0.95 11.00
C TYR A 30 4.60 -0.71 12.14
N GLU A 31 4.93 -1.15 13.36
CA GLU A 31 4.11 -0.91 14.55
C GLU A 31 3.96 0.57 14.86
N ASP A 32 4.99 1.36 14.57
CA ASP A 32 5.04 2.79 14.87
C ASP A 32 4.62 3.67 13.69
N ILE A 33 4.19 3.09 12.57
CA ILE A 33 4.05 3.80 11.29
C ILE A 33 3.08 4.99 11.33
N VAL A 34 2.02 4.88 12.13
CA VAL A 34 1.02 5.94 12.31
C VAL A 34 1.61 7.11 13.09
N ARG A 35 2.25 6.82 14.23
CA ARG A 35 2.91 7.86 15.04
C ARG A 35 4.06 8.49 14.27
N HIS A 36 4.89 7.66 13.62
CA HIS A 36 5.99 8.11 12.77
C HIS A 36 5.51 9.10 11.72
N TRP A 37 4.45 8.76 10.98
CA TRP A 37 3.89 9.63 9.96
C TRP A 37 3.43 10.98 10.52
N LEU A 38 2.76 10.97 11.68
CA LEU A 38 2.17 12.18 12.27
C LEU A 38 3.21 13.09 12.95
N GLU A 39 4.22 12.51 13.58
CA GLU A 39 5.10 13.22 14.51
C GLU A 39 6.56 13.29 14.07
N ASP A 40 7.05 12.30 13.32
CA ASP A 40 8.49 12.13 13.11
C ASP A 40 8.93 12.28 11.66
N CYS A 41 8.08 11.87 10.70
CA CYS A 41 8.47 11.69 9.32
C CYS A 41 8.94 13.01 8.70
N GLY A 42 10.25 13.11 8.45
CA GLY A 42 10.91 14.32 7.94
C GLY A 42 11.21 15.41 8.98
N ASN A 43 10.80 15.26 10.24
CA ASN A 43 10.95 16.29 11.28
C ASN A 43 12.31 16.28 11.98
N PHE A 44 13.08 15.19 11.85
CA PHE A 44 14.38 15.04 12.52
C PHE A 44 15.53 14.81 11.52
N PRO A 45 15.83 15.79 10.63
CA PRO A 45 16.92 15.66 9.68
C PRO A 45 18.29 15.83 10.35
N ILE A 46 19.29 15.14 9.85
CA ILE A 46 20.70 15.32 10.21
C ILE A 46 21.24 16.49 9.39
N THR A 47 21.63 17.58 10.06
CA THR A 47 22.15 18.80 9.41
C THR A 47 23.66 18.80 9.24
N GLY A 48 24.38 17.92 9.95
CA GLY A 48 25.83 17.76 9.86
C GLY A 48 26.28 16.81 8.75
N PRO A 49 27.60 16.71 8.50
CA PRO A 49 28.13 15.76 7.54
C PRO A 49 27.82 14.32 7.98
N ILE A 50 27.38 13.49 7.02
CA ILE A 50 27.15 12.06 7.22
C ILE A 50 28.28 11.31 6.52
N ASP A 51 29.01 10.49 7.27
CA ASP A 51 29.94 9.54 6.67
C ASP A 51 29.15 8.44 5.96
N ARG A 52 29.09 8.54 4.63
CA ARG A 52 28.35 7.59 3.78
C ARG A 52 28.90 6.17 3.87
N HIS A 53 30.16 5.97 4.28
CA HIS A 53 30.73 4.64 4.48
C HIS A 53 30.17 3.91 5.70
N THR A 54 29.49 4.63 6.61
CA THR A 54 28.81 4.04 7.77
C THR A 54 27.37 3.60 7.50
N VAL A 55 26.81 3.96 6.34
CA VAL A 55 25.46 3.56 5.94
C VAL A 55 25.46 2.08 5.56
N ARG A 56 24.66 1.29 6.27
CA ARG A 56 24.52 -0.14 6.06
C ARG A 56 23.41 -0.45 5.04
N GLN A 57 23.52 -1.59 4.37
CA GLN A 57 22.53 -2.02 3.39
C GLN A 57 21.11 -2.12 3.96
N SER A 58 20.95 -2.49 5.24
CA SER A 58 19.65 -2.54 5.92
C SER A 58 18.95 -1.18 6.05
N GLN A 59 19.72 -0.08 5.93
CA GLN A 59 19.23 1.29 6.02
C GLN A 59 18.85 1.86 4.64
N ILE A 60 19.17 1.13 3.57
CA ILE A 60 18.84 1.48 2.20
C ILE A 60 17.65 0.63 1.78
N PRO A 61 16.49 1.23 1.46
CA PRO A 61 15.34 0.45 1.05
C PRO A 61 15.62 -0.28 -0.27
N PRO A 62 15.20 -1.55 -0.43
CA PRO A 62 15.40 -2.31 -1.66
C PRO A 62 14.67 -1.71 -2.87
N ARG A 63 13.63 -0.90 -2.65
CA ARG A 63 12.85 -0.23 -3.70
C ARG A 63 12.69 1.25 -3.37
N THR A 64 12.54 2.07 -4.40
CA THR A 64 12.29 3.51 -4.26
C THR A 64 10.96 3.75 -3.53
N TYR A 65 10.99 4.66 -2.56
CA TYR A 65 9.78 5.17 -1.91
C TYR A 65 8.98 6.02 -2.90
N VAL A 66 7.74 5.62 -3.19
CA VAL A 66 6.86 6.32 -4.14
C VAL A 66 5.95 7.27 -3.39
N THR A 67 6.00 8.56 -3.73
CA THR A 67 5.14 9.60 -3.13
C THR A 67 4.09 10.10 -4.13
N GLY A 68 2.94 10.54 -3.61
CA GLY A 68 1.95 11.29 -4.37
C GLY A 68 2.25 12.79 -4.37
N HIS A 69 1.74 13.52 -5.35
CA HIS A 69 2.01 14.97 -5.52
C HIS A 69 1.10 15.90 -4.70
N PHE A 70 -0.09 15.47 -4.29
CA PHE A 70 -1.13 16.40 -3.81
C PHE A 70 -1.74 16.10 -2.44
N ALA A 71 -1.86 14.82 -2.10
CA ALA A 71 -2.41 14.40 -0.81
C ALA A 71 -1.51 13.33 -0.20
N ASN A 72 -1.05 13.60 1.01
CA ASN A 72 -0.21 12.70 1.78
C ASN A 72 -1.06 12.18 2.94
N HIS A 73 -1.56 10.96 2.77
CA HIS A 73 -2.41 10.27 3.74
C HIS A 73 -1.62 9.13 4.39
N ILE A 74 -2.01 8.74 5.60
CA ILE A 74 -1.36 7.65 6.32
C ILE A 74 -1.39 6.34 5.51
N GLU A 75 -2.47 6.06 4.78
CA GLU A 75 -2.58 4.86 3.93
C GLU A 75 -1.53 4.85 2.82
N ARG A 76 -1.31 6.00 2.17
CA ARG A 76 -0.29 6.16 1.13
C ARG A 76 1.11 5.98 1.71
N HIS A 77 1.36 6.59 2.87
CA HIS A 77 2.65 6.46 3.56
C HIS A 77 2.91 4.99 3.93
N ARG A 78 1.93 4.33 4.59
CA ARG A 78 2.03 2.91 4.97
C ARG A 78 2.31 2.05 3.74
N GLN A 79 1.54 2.22 2.66
CA GLN A 79 1.73 1.45 1.45
C GLN A 79 3.11 1.66 0.82
N ALA A 80 3.57 2.91 0.75
CA ALA A 80 4.86 3.25 0.17
C ALA A 80 6.03 2.75 1.03
N VAL A 81 5.92 2.76 2.37
CA VAL A 81 6.91 2.18 3.28
C VAL A 81 7.01 0.67 3.09
N TYR A 82 5.88 -0.05 3.12
CA TYR A 82 5.87 -1.50 2.90
C TYR A 82 6.43 -1.87 1.53
N ARG A 83 6.00 -1.18 0.46
CA ARG A 83 6.51 -1.39 -0.90
C ARG A 83 8.00 -1.09 -1.04
N ALA A 84 8.52 -0.12 -0.30
CA ALA A 84 9.95 0.20 -0.31
C ALA A 84 10.79 -0.83 0.45
N MET A 85 10.23 -1.50 1.47
CA MET A 85 10.96 -2.34 2.44
C MET A 85 10.79 -3.86 2.24
N GLU A 86 9.75 -4.28 1.52
CA GLU A 86 9.41 -5.68 1.30
C GLU A 86 9.46 -6.08 -0.18
N TYR A 87 9.62 -7.38 -0.43
CA TYR A 87 9.71 -7.97 -1.78
C TYR A 87 8.34 -8.37 -2.35
N ALA A 88 7.32 -7.53 -2.11
CA ALA A 88 6.00 -7.63 -2.72
C ALA A 88 5.59 -6.29 -3.33
N ASP A 89 4.63 -6.33 -4.25
CA ASP A 89 4.33 -5.23 -5.17
C ASP A 89 3.18 -4.34 -4.66
N TYR A 90 2.25 -4.92 -3.91
CA TYR A 90 1.16 -4.23 -3.26
C TYR A 90 0.76 -4.96 -1.97
N PHE A 91 0.26 -4.24 -0.97
CA PHE A 91 -0.13 -4.77 0.34
C PHE A 91 -1.58 -4.41 0.66
N VAL A 92 -2.29 -5.35 1.29
CA VAL A 92 -3.67 -5.19 1.76
C VAL A 92 -3.66 -5.26 3.28
N PHE A 93 -4.28 -4.27 3.92
CA PHE A 93 -4.31 -4.15 5.38
C PHE A 93 -5.73 -4.32 5.93
N ASP A 94 -5.83 -4.95 7.10
CA ASP A 94 -7.09 -5.28 7.76
C ASP A 94 -7.69 -4.13 8.58
N ASP A 95 -7.67 -2.90 8.05
CA ASP A 95 -8.25 -1.75 8.75
C ASP A 95 -9.76 -1.93 9.03
N ALA A 96 -10.45 -2.80 8.26
CA ALA A 96 -11.86 -3.12 8.46
C ALA A 96 -12.13 -3.88 9.77
N ASP A 97 -11.24 -4.78 10.17
CA ASP A 97 -11.40 -5.61 11.38
C ASP A 97 -11.29 -4.79 12.67
N LEU A 98 -10.77 -3.57 12.59
CA LEU A 98 -10.67 -2.64 13.70
C LEU A 98 -11.98 -1.88 13.97
N LEU A 99 -13.01 -2.09 13.15
CA LEU A 99 -14.29 -1.39 13.25
C LEU A 99 -15.40 -2.31 13.74
N ASP A 100 -16.15 -1.83 14.73
CA ASP A 100 -17.29 -2.55 15.30
C ASP A 100 -18.54 -2.50 14.39
N SER A 101 -18.55 -1.60 13.40
CA SER A 101 -19.70 -1.34 12.54
C SER A 101 -19.41 -1.70 11.08
N ALA A 102 -20.35 -2.40 10.44
CA ALA A 102 -20.33 -2.64 9.00
C ALA A 102 -20.49 -1.36 8.16
N ARG A 103 -20.86 -0.23 8.77
CA ARG A 103 -20.93 1.10 8.15
C ARG A 103 -20.36 2.13 9.13
N PRO A 104 -19.03 2.20 9.26
CA PRO A 104 -18.39 3.12 10.19
C PRO A 104 -18.66 4.57 9.76
N SER A 105 -18.94 5.42 10.74
CA SER A 105 -18.88 6.88 10.59
C SER A 105 -17.47 7.33 10.20
N LYS A 106 -17.37 8.59 9.74
CA LYS A 106 -16.07 9.18 9.40
C LYS A 106 -15.16 9.25 10.63
N GLU A 107 -15.75 9.50 11.80
CA GLU A 107 -15.07 9.59 13.08
C GLU A 107 -14.51 8.24 13.51
N GLU A 108 -15.33 7.18 13.51
CA GLU A 108 -14.89 5.80 13.80
C GLU A 108 -13.76 5.39 12.85
N TRP A 109 -13.93 5.68 11.56
CA TRP A 109 -12.89 5.37 10.59
C TRP A 109 -11.58 6.10 10.90
N ASN A 110 -11.62 7.42 11.14
CA ASN A 110 -10.42 8.20 11.44
C ASN A 110 -9.65 7.71 12.69
N LEU A 111 -10.29 6.98 13.61
CA LEU A 111 -9.61 6.40 14.76
C LEU A 111 -8.71 5.21 14.39
N VAL A 112 -9.09 4.45 13.35
CA VAL A 112 -8.43 3.18 12.99
C VAL A 112 -7.55 3.26 11.75
N ARG A 113 -7.66 4.33 10.97
CA ARG A 113 -6.90 4.53 9.71
C ARG A 113 -5.41 4.26 9.87
N GLY A 114 -4.88 3.38 9.03
CA GLY A 114 -3.46 3.08 8.99
C GLY A 114 -2.97 2.16 10.12
N ARG A 115 -3.86 1.66 10.99
CA ARG A 115 -3.51 0.80 12.14
C ARG A 115 -3.68 -0.69 11.86
N GLY A 116 -4.39 -1.05 10.79
CA GLY A 116 -4.55 -2.44 10.37
C GLY A 116 -3.19 -3.12 10.15
N GLN A 117 -3.10 -4.36 10.60
CA GLN A 117 -2.04 -5.29 10.29
C GLN A 117 -2.05 -5.67 8.81
N LEU A 118 -0.93 -6.19 8.36
CA LEU A 118 -0.81 -6.73 7.01
C LEU A 118 -1.64 -8.02 6.89
N ARG A 119 -2.69 -8.00 6.06
CA ARG A 119 -3.48 -9.20 5.75
C ARG A 119 -2.90 -9.96 4.57
N PHE A 120 -2.50 -9.25 3.52
CA PHE A 120 -2.06 -9.90 2.29
C PHE A 120 -0.97 -9.10 1.55
N ALA A 121 0.04 -9.80 1.04
CA ALA A 121 1.10 -9.23 0.22
C ALA A 121 1.00 -9.77 -1.21
N ILE A 122 0.66 -8.89 -2.14
CA ILE A 122 0.48 -9.20 -3.56
C ILE A 122 1.82 -9.12 -4.26
N LYS A 123 2.15 -10.16 -5.00
CA LYS A 123 3.28 -10.19 -5.93
C LYS A 123 2.79 -10.63 -7.31
N PHE A 124 3.04 -9.82 -8.33
CA PHE A 124 2.60 -10.14 -9.69
C PHE A 124 3.44 -11.29 -10.25
N THR A 125 2.77 -12.37 -10.66
CA THR A 125 3.41 -13.61 -11.11
C THR A 125 4.11 -13.47 -12.46
N ASP A 126 3.67 -12.52 -13.28
CA ASP A 126 4.13 -12.35 -14.66
C ASP A 126 5.41 -11.48 -14.75
N GLY A 127 6.01 -11.16 -13.61
CA GLY A 127 7.30 -10.49 -13.51
C GLY A 127 7.27 -8.99 -13.80
N ALA A 128 8.42 -8.46 -14.21
CA ALA A 128 8.68 -7.03 -14.36
C ALA A 128 7.72 -6.27 -15.31
N PRO A 129 7.26 -6.84 -16.45
CA PRO A 129 6.34 -6.12 -17.35
C PRO A 129 5.01 -5.75 -16.67
N ARG A 130 4.39 -6.71 -15.98
CA ARG A 130 3.11 -6.51 -15.31
C ARG A 130 3.23 -5.56 -14.12
N LEU A 131 4.34 -5.64 -13.38
CA LEU A 131 4.66 -4.66 -12.35
C LEU A 131 4.83 -3.25 -12.94
N GLY A 132 5.50 -3.13 -14.09
CA GLY A 132 5.68 -1.85 -14.79
C GLY A 132 4.35 -1.21 -15.22
N GLU A 133 3.42 -2.02 -15.75
CA GLU A 133 2.06 -1.58 -16.07
C GLU A 133 1.30 -1.12 -14.82
N PHE A 134 1.36 -1.92 -13.74
CA PHE A 134 0.74 -1.56 -12.48
C PHE A 134 1.28 -0.25 -11.92
N ASP A 135 2.60 -0.04 -11.99
CA ASP A 135 3.26 1.18 -11.52
C ASP A 135 2.81 2.41 -12.32
N ILE A 136 2.58 2.28 -13.63
CA ILE A 136 2.02 3.37 -14.45
C ILE A 136 0.65 3.77 -13.92
N HIS A 137 -0.25 2.81 -13.71
CA HIS A 137 -1.59 3.09 -13.18
C HIS A 137 -1.55 3.67 -11.77
N MET A 138 -0.73 3.09 -10.89
CA MET A 138 -0.54 3.57 -9.52
C MET A 138 -0.03 5.02 -9.49
N MET A 139 0.93 5.38 -10.33
CA MET A 139 1.40 6.78 -10.44
C MET A 139 0.25 7.73 -10.79
N GLN A 140 -0.65 7.35 -11.70
CA GLN A 140 -1.82 8.16 -12.03
C GLN A 140 -2.80 8.26 -10.85
N CYS A 141 -3.05 7.16 -10.14
CA CYS A 141 -3.91 7.11 -8.95
C CYS A 141 -3.37 7.98 -7.79
N LEU A 142 -2.05 8.06 -7.65
CA LEU A 142 -1.40 8.88 -6.62
C LEU A 142 -1.31 10.36 -7.02
N LYS A 143 -1.19 10.63 -8.32
CA LYS A 143 -1.08 11.99 -8.89
C LYS A 143 -2.42 12.69 -9.02
N PHE A 144 -3.50 12.00 -9.34
CA PHE A 144 -4.81 12.62 -9.51
C PHE A 144 -5.78 12.11 -8.44
N SER A 145 -6.94 12.77 -8.27
CA SER A 145 -8.00 12.19 -7.44
C SER A 145 -8.58 10.95 -8.11
N GLY A 146 -9.13 10.02 -7.33
CA GLY A 146 -9.76 8.81 -7.85
C GLY A 146 -10.76 9.08 -8.97
N PRO A 147 -11.66 10.08 -8.85
CA PRO A 147 -12.56 10.47 -9.94
C PRO A 147 -11.86 10.93 -11.23
N MET A 148 -10.70 11.60 -11.12
CA MET A 148 -9.93 12.09 -12.28
C MET A 148 -9.05 11.00 -12.91
N ALA A 149 -8.61 10.01 -12.13
CA ALA A 149 -7.83 8.86 -12.60
C ALA A 149 -8.67 7.57 -12.63
N LEU A 150 -9.99 7.66 -12.85
CA LEU A 150 -10.91 6.54 -12.69
C LEU A 150 -10.49 5.30 -13.49
N HIS A 151 -10.13 5.48 -14.77
CA HIS A 151 -9.65 4.37 -15.60
C HIS A 151 -8.40 3.71 -15.01
N ASN A 152 -7.43 4.48 -14.52
CA ASN A 152 -6.22 3.94 -13.92
C ASN A 152 -6.50 3.23 -12.59
N CYS A 153 -7.40 3.76 -11.76
CA CYS A 153 -7.83 3.11 -10.53
C CYS A 153 -8.52 1.79 -10.83
N ASP A 154 -9.41 1.77 -11.81
CA ASP A 154 -10.11 0.59 -12.28
C ASP A 154 -9.14 -0.47 -12.82
N MET A 155 -8.13 -0.08 -13.61
CA MET A 155 -7.09 -0.99 -14.10
C MET A 155 -6.21 -1.51 -12.97
N ALA A 156 -5.77 -0.67 -12.03
CA ALA A 156 -4.98 -1.10 -10.88
C ALA A 156 -5.75 -2.09 -9.98
N MET A 157 -7.02 -1.80 -9.66
CA MET A 157 -7.89 -2.75 -8.94
C MET A 157 -8.12 -4.03 -9.72
N HIS A 158 -8.21 -3.93 -11.04
CA HIS A 158 -8.36 -5.10 -11.90
C HIS A 158 -7.16 -6.04 -11.79
N MET A 159 -5.94 -5.51 -11.91
CA MET A 159 -4.71 -6.29 -11.79
C MET A 159 -4.56 -6.91 -10.39
N ILE A 160 -4.93 -6.17 -9.33
CA ILE A 160 -4.99 -6.68 -7.96
C ILE A 160 -5.95 -7.86 -7.86
N ARG A 161 -7.20 -7.69 -8.33
CA ARG A 161 -8.23 -8.73 -8.30
C ARG A 161 -7.79 -9.98 -9.06
N GLU A 162 -7.29 -9.83 -10.29
CA GLU A 162 -6.84 -10.96 -11.10
C GLU A 162 -5.75 -11.76 -10.38
N THR A 163 -4.77 -11.07 -9.80
CA THR A 163 -3.69 -11.72 -9.06
C THR A 163 -4.20 -12.47 -7.84
N LEU A 164 -5.14 -11.89 -7.11
CA LEU A 164 -5.78 -12.52 -5.95
C LEU A 164 -6.65 -13.71 -6.34
N ILE A 165 -7.35 -13.67 -7.48
CA ILE A 165 -8.11 -14.83 -8.00
C ILE A 165 -7.15 -15.95 -8.35
N LEU A 166 -6.07 -15.66 -9.07
CA LEU A 166 -5.04 -16.65 -9.43
C LEU A 166 -4.38 -17.29 -8.20
N GLN A 167 -4.27 -16.54 -7.10
CA GLN A 167 -3.73 -17.01 -5.83
C GLN A 167 -4.79 -17.64 -4.90
N GLY A 168 -6.05 -17.75 -5.34
CA GLY A 168 -7.15 -18.29 -4.53
C GLY A 168 -7.47 -17.45 -3.28
N SER A 169 -7.10 -16.17 -3.29
CA SER A 169 -7.16 -15.26 -2.13
C SER A 169 -8.14 -14.09 -2.35
N TRP A 170 -8.85 -14.04 -3.48
CA TRP A 170 -9.93 -13.07 -3.69
C TRP A 170 -11.16 -13.45 -2.88
N THR A 171 -11.39 -12.76 -1.76
CA THR A 171 -12.50 -13.00 -0.83
C THR A 171 -13.28 -11.72 -0.54
N GLU A 172 -14.46 -11.83 0.06
CA GLU A 172 -15.24 -10.65 0.47
C GLU A 172 -14.53 -9.82 1.54
N ASP A 173 -13.76 -10.47 2.44
CA ASP A 173 -12.97 -9.78 3.46
C ASP A 173 -11.85 -8.95 2.80
N ILE A 174 -11.10 -9.55 1.86
CA ILE A 174 -10.06 -8.85 1.09
C ILE A 174 -10.65 -7.71 0.26
N LEU A 175 -11.81 -7.92 -0.36
CA LEU A 175 -12.51 -6.86 -1.09
C LEU A 175 -12.94 -5.72 -0.15
N THR A 176 -13.40 -6.04 1.06
CA THR A 176 -13.80 -5.06 2.07
C THR A 176 -12.61 -4.20 2.49
N ASP A 177 -11.49 -4.83 2.83
CA ASP A 177 -10.23 -4.14 3.15
C ASP A 177 -9.79 -3.23 2.00
N LEU A 178 -9.81 -3.74 0.76
CA LEU A 178 -9.43 -2.96 -0.42
C LEU A 178 -10.36 -1.78 -0.61
N CYS A 179 -11.68 -1.94 -0.48
CA CYS A 179 -12.64 -0.84 -0.61
C CYS A 179 -12.34 0.31 0.35
N MET A 180 -11.89 -0.01 1.55
CA MET A 180 -11.58 0.96 2.59
C MET A 180 -10.21 1.60 2.36
N GLN A 181 -9.20 0.80 2.05
CA GLN A 181 -7.84 1.24 1.77
C GLN A 181 -7.79 2.20 0.57
N VAL A 182 -8.32 1.78 -0.59
CA VAL A 182 -8.20 2.55 -1.84
C VAL A 182 -9.00 3.85 -1.82
N ALA A 183 -10.04 3.96 -0.98
CA ALA A 183 -10.81 5.19 -0.83
C ALA A 183 -9.95 6.37 -0.36
N TYR A 184 -8.92 6.10 0.46
CA TYR A 184 -8.01 7.13 0.95
C TYR A 184 -6.65 7.05 0.24
N GLU A 185 -6.14 5.85 0.01
CA GLU A 185 -4.90 5.66 -0.73
C GLU A 185 -4.97 6.29 -2.13
N TRP A 186 -6.10 6.16 -2.83
CA TRP A 186 -6.27 6.68 -4.20
C TRP A 186 -7.21 7.90 -4.24
N ASN A 187 -7.25 8.66 -3.14
CA ASN A 187 -7.87 9.99 -3.04
C ASN A 187 -9.31 10.02 -3.59
N GLY A 188 -10.20 9.25 -2.95
CA GLY A 188 -11.64 9.25 -3.22
C GLY A 188 -12.11 8.22 -4.25
N TYR A 189 -11.26 7.27 -4.66
CA TYR A 189 -11.70 6.18 -5.53
C TYR A 189 -12.72 5.29 -4.80
N LYS A 190 -13.85 5.02 -5.45
CA LYS A 190 -14.89 4.12 -4.95
C LYS A 190 -14.90 2.89 -5.82
N VAL A 191 -14.60 1.74 -5.21
CA VAL A 191 -14.58 0.46 -5.92
C VAL A 191 -15.95 0.22 -6.57
N PRO A 192 -16.01 0.06 -7.89
CA PRO A 192 -17.28 -0.18 -8.59
C PRO A 192 -17.91 -1.52 -8.23
N LYS A 193 -19.25 -1.59 -8.29
CA LYS A 193 -20.05 -2.79 -7.98
C LYS A 193 -19.68 -4.04 -8.78
N TYR A 194 -19.05 -3.88 -9.96
CA TYR A 194 -18.64 -5.02 -10.79
C TYR A 194 -17.38 -5.74 -10.26
N PHE A 195 -16.73 -5.21 -9.22
CA PHE A 195 -15.72 -5.93 -8.45
C PHE A 195 -16.31 -6.82 -7.35
N TYR A 196 -17.58 -6.63 -7.00
CA TYR A 196 -18.22 -7.31 -5.88
C TYR A 196 -18.61 -8.73 -6.27
N ASN A 197 -18.96 -9.54 -5.27
CA ASN A 197 -19.27 -10.95 -5.43
C ASN A 197 -18.03 -11.76 -5.83
N ALA A 198 -17.08 -11.81 -4.89
CA ALA A 198 -15.83 -12.52 -4.99
C ALA A 198 -16.04 -14.01 -5.26
N GLU A 199 -17.04 -14.62 -4.61
CA GLU A 199 -17.43 -16.01 -4.82
C GLU A 199 -17.77 -16.30 -6.28
N ARG A 200 -18.59 -15.44 -6.91
CA ARG A 200 -18.94 -15.60 -8.33
C ARG A 200 -17.72 -15.48 -9.23
N ALA A 201 -16.83 -14.53 -8.98
CA ALA A 201 -15.61 -14.37 -9.78
C ALA A 201 -14.71 -15.61 -9.67
N ASN A 202 -14.51 -16.14 -8.46
CA ASN A 202 -13.74 -17.35 -8.23
C ASN A 202 -14.38 -18.57 -8.90
N MET A 203 -15.70 -18.74 -8.78
CA MET A 203 -16.44 -19.83 -9.41
C MET A 203 -16.24 -19.82 -10.94
N VAL A 204 -16.36 -18.65 -11.59
CA VAL A 204 -16.16 -18.54 -13.05
C VAL A 204 -14.75 -18.95 -13.44
N TYR A 205 -13.74 -18.52 -12.68
CA TYR A 205 -12.36 -18.93 -12.92
C TYR A 205 -12.16 -20.43 -12.70
N HIS A 206 -12.66 -21.01 -11.61
CA HIS A 206 -12.52 -22.43 -11.31
C HIS A 206 -13.22 -23.35 -12.32
N VAL A 207 -14.41 -22.96 -12.79
CA VAL A 207 -15.21 -23.79 -13.72
C VAL A 207 -14.76 -23.62 -15.17
N PHE A 208 -14.44 -22.40 -15.60
CA PHE A 208 -14.20 -22.08 -17.01
C PHE A 208 -12.76 -21.67 -17.33
N GLY A 209 -11.91 -21.43 -16.33
CA GLY A 209 -10.56 -20.90 -16.53
C GLY A 209 -10.55 -19.43 -17.00
N VAL A 210 -11.67 -18.73 -16.89
CA VAL A 210 -11.85 -17.37 -17.41
C VAL A 210 -11.67 -16.36 -16.29
N LEU A 211 -10.68 -15.47 -16.44
CA LEU A 211 -10.53 -14.30 -15.56
C LEU A 211 -11.55 -13.22 -15.93
N PRO A 212 -12.01 -12.40 -14.96
CA PRO A 212 -12.83 -11.24 -15.25
C PRO A 212 -12.15 -10.34 -16.29
N SER A 213 -12.89 -9.80 -17.25
CA SER A 213 -12.31 -8.87 -18.23
C SER A 213 -12.04 -7.49 -17.62
N PRO A 214 -11.01 -6.76 -18.09
CA PRO A 214 -10.76 -5.40 -17.66
C PRO A 214 -11.93 -4.49 -18.05
N PRO A 215 -12.22 -3.47 -17.24
CA PRO A 215 -13.27 -2.52 -17.57
C PRO A 215 -12.92 -1.80 -18.87
N ALA A 216 -13.87 -1.79 -19.81
CA ALA A 216 -13.71 -1.07 -21.07
C ALA A 216 -13.37 0.41 -20.79
N PHE A 217 -12.45 0.98 -21.57
CA PHE A 217 -12.12 2.40 -21.50
C PHE A 217 -13.38 3.22 -21.74
N ARG A 218 -13.97 3.78 -20.68
CA ARG A 218 -15.08 4.71 -20.81
C ARG A 218 -14.47 6.08 -21.09
N GLN A 219 -14.53 6.52 -22.35
CA GLN A 219 -14.36 7.95 -22.65
C GLN A 219 -15.46 8.69 -21.88
N GLN A 220 -15.06 9.54 -20.94
CA GLN A 220 -15.98 10.48 -20.28
C GLN A 220 -16.36 11.58 -21.25
#